data_AF-A0A0H5QFM5-F1
#
_entry.id   AF-A0A0H5QFM5-F1
#
_cell.length_a   1.000
_cell.length_b   1.000
_cell.length_c   1.000
_cell.angle_alpha   90.00
_cell.angle_beta   90.00
_cell.angle_gamma   90.00
#
_symmetry.space_group_name_H-M   'P 1'
#
loop_
_entity.id
_entity.type
_entity.pdbx_description
1 polymer ?
#
loop_
_entity_poly.entity_id
_entity_poly.type
_entity_poly.pdbx_seq_one_letter_code
_entity_poly.pdbx_strand_id
1 'polypeptide(L)' 'MSRYNGIRVTITASPGGLEAHLLVQHKHPMGGWDEWTSFVPPERILIDEPVSSSREALELILSQVTQILQRL' A
#
# COMPACT_ATOMS: atom_id res chain seq x y z
N MET A 1 3.55 -23.11 5.17
CA MET A 1 4.25 -22.00 5.85
C MET A 1 5.20 -21.35 4.86
N SER A 2 5.24 -20.03 4.81
CA SER A 2 6.09 -19.27 3.89
C SER A 2 7.20 -18.58 4.68
N ARG A 3 8.46 -19.01 4.55
CA ARG A 3 9.63 -18.39 5.25
C ARG A 3 9.92 -16.94 4.81
N TYR A 4 9.00 -16.32 4.09
CA TYR A 4 9.11 -14.99 3.52
C TYR A 4 8.61 -13.95 4.53
N ASN A 5 9.50 -13.00 4.88
CA ASN A 5 9.11 -11.74 5.49
C ASN A 5 8.93 -10.71 4.37
N GLY A 6 7.80 -10.01 4.33
CA GLY A 6 7.48 -9.14 3.21
C GLY A 6 6.50 -8.04 3.56
N ILE A 7 6.54 -6.98 2.76
CA ILE A 7 5.57 -5.89 2.77
C ILE A 7 4.84 -5.89 1.43
N ARG A 8 3.53 -5.72 1.46
CA ARG A 8 2.68 -5.50 0.29
C ARG A 8 2.03 -4.13 0.43
N VAL A 9 2.19 -3.30 -0.59
CA VAL A 9 1.52 -2.01 -0.68
C VAL A 9 0.57 -2.05 -1.87
N THR A 10 -0.70 -1.76 -1.59
CA THR A 10 -1.75 -1.70 -2.60
C THR A 10 -2.35 -0.30 -2.60
N ILE A 11 -2.42 0.31 -3.78
CA ILE A 11 -3.19 1.54 -4.01
C ILE A 11 -4.36 1.19 -4.92
N THR A 12 -5.57 1.53 -4.50
CA THR A 12 -6.79 1.31 -5.28
C THR A 12 -7.46 2.65 -5.53
N ALA A 13 -7.52 3.07 -6.79
CA ALA A 13 -8.23 4.29 -7.16
C ALA A 13 -9.73 4.13 -6.90
N SER A 14 -10.33 5.16 -6.31
CA SER A 14 -11.78 5.28 -6.16
C SER A 14 -12.43 5.50 -7.53
N PRO A 15 -13.66 5.00 -7.76
CA PRO A 15 -14.40 5.24 -9.01
C PRO A 15 -14.57 6.71 -9.37
N GLY A 16 -14.45 7.63 -8.39
CA GLY A 16 -14.51 9.09 -8.57
C GLY A 16 -13.19 9.77 -8.96
N GLY A 17 -12.11 9.02 -9.13
CA GLY A 17 -10.86 9.47 -9.77
C GLY A 17 -9.87 10.29 -8.94
N LEU A 18 -10.31 10.98 -7.88
CA LEU A 18 -9.44 11.87 -7.08
C LEU A 18 -9.16 11.37 -5.66
N GLU A 19 -9.61 10.16 -5.34
CA GLU A 19 -9.29 9.49 -4.08
C GLU A 19 -8.68 8.12 -4.40
N ALA A 20 -7.73 7.70 -3.58
CA ALA A 20 -7.26 6.32 -3.59
C ALA A 20 -7.18 5.75 -2.17
N HIS A 21 -7.33 4.45 -2.08
CA HIS A 21 -7.22 3.70 -0.83
C HIS A 21 -5.83 3.05 -0.79
N LEU A 22 -5.06 3.40 0.24
CA LEU A 22 -3.76 2.82 0.52
C LEU A 22 -3.91 1.72 1.58
N LEU A 23 -3.43 0.53 1.24
CA LEU A 23 -3.31 -0.60 2.17
C LEU A 23 -1.86 -1.05 2.23
N VAL A 24 -1.27 -1.03 3.43
CA VAL A 24 0.06 -1.57 3.69
C VAL A 24 -0.07 -2.77 4.62
N GLN A 25 0.32 -3.93 4.09
CA GLN A 25 0.23 -5.20 4.80
C GLN A 25 1.62 -5.78 4.98
N HIS A 26 1.82 -6.50 6.08
CA HIS A 26 3.04 -7.26 6.31
C HIS A 26 2.74 -8.76 6.33
N LYS A 27 3.79 -9.53 6.08
CA LYS A 27 3.77 -10.98 6.12
C LYS A 27 4.66 -11.49 7.23
N HIS A 28 4.11 -12.36 8.08
CA HIS A 28 4.90 -13.07 9.06
C HIS A 28 5.51 -14.36 8.46
N PRO A 29 6.82 -14.65 8.68
CA PRO A 29 7.50 -15.84 8.14
C PRO A 29 6.95 -17.19 8.59
N MET A 30 6.19 -17.20 9.68
CA MET A 30 5.54 -18.41 10.19
C MET A 30 4.07 -18.52 9.80
N GLY A 31 3.53 -17.50 9.12
CA GLY A 31 2.14 -17.49 8.65
C GLY A 31 1.90 -18.38 7.43
N GLY A 32 0.62 -18.47 7.06
CA GLY A 32 0.15 -19.03 5.79
C GLY A 32 0.75 -18.30 4.58
N TRP A 33 0.71 -18.91 3.39
CA TRP A 33 1.24 -18.26 2.17
C TRP A 33 0.48 -16.98 1.83
N ASP A 34 -0.85 -17.01 1.94
CA ASP A 34 -1.74 -15.87 1.67
C ASP A 34 -2.14 -15.09 2.92
N GLU A 35 -1.49 -15.37 4.06
CA GLU A 35 -1.71 -14.63 5.28
C GLU A 35 -0.93 -13.31 5.25
N TRP A 36 -1.69 -12.21 5.18
CA TRP A 36 -1.21 -10.84 5.21
C TRP A 36 -2.04 -10.07 6.23
N THR A 37 -1.36 -9.34 7.10
CA THR A 37 -1.98 -8.56 8.18
C THR A 37 -1.71 -7.09 7.99
N SER A 38 -2.62 -6.23 8.43
CA SER A 38 -2.44 -4.77 8.32
C SER A 38 -1.20 -4.36 9.11
N PHE A 39 -0.25 -3.69 8.45
CA PHE A 39 0.95 -3.17 9.12
C PHE A 39 0.66 -1.79 9.72
N VAL A 40 -0.05 -0.95 8.98
CA VAL A 40 -0.63 0.31 9.45
C VAL A 40 -2.13 0.34 9.13
N PRO A 41 -2.93 1.22 9.77
CA PRO A 41 -4.32 1.41 9.41
C PRO A 41 -4.48 1.79 7.93
N PRO A 42 -5.55 1.34 7.24
CA PRO A 42 -5.83 1.78 5.87
C PRO A 42 -6.02 3.30 5.79
N GLU A 43 -5.43 3.93 4.77
CA GLU A 43 -5.49 5.39 4.60
C GLU A 43 -6.24 5.74 3.30
N ARG A 44 -6.97 6.85 3.34
CA ARG A 44 -7.49 7.51 2.14
C ARG A 44 -6.53 8.62 1.76
N ILE A 45 -6.08 8.60 0.51
CA ILE A 45 -5.17 9.59 -0.03
C ILE A 45 -5.90 10.37 -1.12
N LEU A 46 -5.75 11.69 -1.08
CA LEU A 46 -6.16 12.55 -2.18
C LEU A 46 -5.08 12.47 -3.27
N ILE A 47 -5.51 12.32 -4.52
CA ILE A 47 -4.64 12.37 -5.68
C ILE A 47 -5.11 13.49 -6.59
N ASP A 48 -4.15 14.28 -7.09
CA ASP A 48 -4.46 15.44 -7.93
C ASP A 48 -4.98 15.01 -9.31
N GLU A 49 -4.47 13.87 -9.81
CA GLU A 49 -4.83 13.29 -11.09
C GLU A 49 -5.01 11.76 -10.96
N PRO A 50 -5.90 11.15 -11.76
CA PRO A 50 -6.03 9.70 -11.80
C PRO A 50 -4.71 9.02 -12.20
N VAL A 51 -4.31 8.01 -11.44
CA VAL A 51 -3.12 7.19 -11.75
C VAL A 51 -3.35 6.46 -13.08
N SER A 52 -2.58 6.83 -14.10
CA SER A 52 -2.75 6.39 -15.49
C SER A 52 -1.67 5.41 -15.96
N SER A 53 -0.57 5.30 -15.21
CA SER A 53 0.56 4.44 -15.54
C SER A 53 1.12 3.68 -14.33
N SER A 54 1.78 2.55 -14.58
CA SER A 54 2.49 1.79 -13.52
C SER A 54 3.60 2.61 -12.85
N ARG A 55 4.18 3.57 -13.57
CA ARG A 55 5.22 4.46 -13.03
C ARG A 55 4.63 5.43 -12.00
N GLU A 56 3.55 6.11 -12.35
CA GLU A 56 2.82 7.00 -11.41
C GLU A 56 2.37 6.23 -10.18
N ALA A 57 1.88 5.00 -10.35
CA ALA A 57 1.50 4.15 -9.24
C ALA A 57 2.68 3.88 -8.29
N LEU A 58 3.87 3.58 -8.84
CA LEU A 58 5.08 3.35 -8.04
C LEU A 58 5.57 4.62 -7.33
N GLU A 59 5.55 5.78 -8.01
CA GLU A 59 5.93 7.07 -7.43
C GLU A 59 4.99 7.45 -6.28
N LEU A 60 3.68 7.22 -6.45
CA LEU A 60 2.70 7.43 -5.40
C LEU A 60 2.93 6.47 -4.21
N ILE A 61 3.15 5.18 -4.47
CA ILE A 61 3.50 4.19 -3.42
C ILE A 61 4.74 4.64 -2.66
N LEU A 62 5.80 5.06 -3.35
CA LEU A 62 7.05 5.51 -2.74
C LEU A 62 6.83 6.72 -1.82
N SER A 63 6.09 7.73 -2.30
CA SER A 63 5.73 8.91 -1.52
C SER A 63 4.96 8.54 -0.25
N GLN A 64 3.92 7.71 -0.38
CA GLN A 64 3.09 7.31 0.75
C GLN A 64 3.84 6.46 1.78
N VAL A 65 4.66 5.50 1.34
CA VAL A 65 5.50 4.69 2.22
C VAL A 65 6.50 5.57 2.97
N THR A 66 7.10 6.56 2.31
CA THR A 66 8.01 7.51 2.96
C THR A 66 7.31 8.29 4.07
N GLN A 67 6.09 8.78 3.81
CA GLN A 67 5.29 9.48 4.83
C GLN A 67 4.90 8.56 6.00
N ILE A 68 4.58 7.28 5.74
CA ILE A 68 4.31 6.31 6.80
C ILE A 68 5.54 6.13 7.69
N LEU A 69 6.72 5.94 7.10
CA LEU A 69 7.96 5.71 7.84
C LEU A 69 8.36 6.93 8.71
N GLN A 70 8.01 8.15 8.30
CA GLN A 70 8.23 9.35 9.10
C GLN A 70 7.32 9.47 10.34
N ARG A 71 6.22 8.71 10.37
CA ARG A 71 5.22 8.72 11.44
C ARG A 71 5.41 7.59 12.47
N LEU A 72 6.24 6.60 12.15
CA LEU A 72 6.61 5.48 13.01
C LEU A 72 7.80 5.85 13.90
#